data_AF-A0A6N8H5S2-F1
#
_entry.id   AF-A0A6N8H5S2-F1
#
_cell.length_a   1.000
_cell.length_b   1.000
_cell.length_c   1.000
_cell.angle_alpha   90.00
_cell.angle_beta   90.00
_cell.angle_gamma   90.00
#
_symmetry.space_group_name_H-M   'P 1'
#
loop_
_entity.id
_entity.type
_entity.pdbx_description
1 polymer ?
#
loop_
_entity_poly.entity_id
_entity_poly.type
_entity_poly.pdbx_seq_one_letter_code
_entity_poly.pdbx_strand_id
1 'polypeptide(L)'
;MNYQQKDWLGSWQNFESYLVSTAPAMQACWTQAEEAAKALPMFQEGVKTFWQRACGTALAGPVLGGWQIEAANAQDLRITWLDAAGQPLDSAVYHFTGALEKGLEGKVCAKFETAGALQHPQFRCLLAMPPMPERTARAHGGLLSHLHFQYAAGWTALIGTDGKLSHPMWYPTMCDGAGTLLEQCNIVRAMHHLTCWTELPV
;
A
#
# COMPACT_ATOMS: atom_id res chain seq x y z
N MET A 1 11.42 6.58 -14.98
CA MET A 1 10.17 6.99 -14.29
C MET A 1 9.94 8.50 -14.42
N ASN A 2 8.71 8.97 -14.67
CA ASN A 2 8.35 10.39 -14.55
C ASN A 2 7.74 10.65 -13.17
N TYR A 3 8.57 10.96 -12.17
CA TYR A 3 8.12 11.23 -10.81
C TYR A 3 7.35 12.55 -10.74
N GLN A 4 6.15 12.52 -10.14
CA GLN A 4 5.31 13.68 -9.89
C GLN A 4 4.87 13.66 -8.43
N GLN A 5 5.33 14.64 -7.64
CA GLN A 5 5.07 14.72 -6.20
C GLN A 5 3.58 14.67 -5.86
N LYS A 6 2.75 15.37 -6.64
CA LYS A 6 1.30 15.49 -6.44
C LYS A 6 0.57 14.14 -6.36
N ASP A 7 1.10 13.10 -7.01
CA ASP A 7 0.44 11.80 -7.10
C ASP A 7 0.47 11.07 -5.75
N TRP A 8 1.41 11.44 -4.86
CA TRP A 8 1.65 10.81 -3.56
C TRP A 8 0.95 11.52 -2.41
N LEU A 9 0.53 12.77 -2.60
CA LEU A 9 0.03 13.62 -1.52
C LEU A 9 -1.31 13.11 -0.97
N GLY A 10 -1.56 13.44 0.30
CA GLY A 10 -2.81 13.15 0.99
C GLY A 10 -2.68 12.06 2.04
N SER A 11 -3.83 11.68 2.59
CA SER A 11 -3.94 10.58 3.54
C SER A 11 -3.99 9.25 2.80
N TRP A 12 -3.37 8.24 3.40
CA TRP A 12 -3.44 6.87 2.94
C TRP A 12 -3.67 5.93 4.11
N GLN A 13 -4.48 4.91 3.88
CA GLN A 13 -4.90 3.91 4.85
C GLN A 13 -4.29 2.55 4.52
N ASN A 14 -3.85 1.83 5.54
CA ASN A 14 -3.33 0.48 5.35
C ASN A 14 -4.45 -0.48 4.92
N PHE A 15 -4.19 -1.25 3.85
CA PHE A 15 -5.07 -2.31 3.35
C PHE A 15 -5.39 -3.37 4.41
N GLU A 16 -4.52 -3.60 5.39
CA GLU A 16 -4.79 -4.52 6.50
C GLU A 16 -6.11 -4.21 7.24
N SER A 17 -6.52 -2.93 7.27
CA SER A 17 -7.82 -2.54 7.83
C SER A 17 -9.01 -3.21 7.12
N TYR A 18 -8.87 -3.59 5.84
CA TYR A 18 -9.93 -4.25 5.07
C TYR A 18 -10.01 -5.73 5.45
N LEU A 19 -8.88 -6.36 5.77
CA LEU A 19 -8.80 -7.75 6.20
C LEU A 19 -9.50 -7.97 7.54
N VAL A 20 -9.34 -7.04 8.48
CA VAL A 20 -9.90 -7.10 9.83
C VAL A 20 -11.24 -6.39 9.99
N SER A 21 -11.77 -5.77 8.94
CA SER A 21 -13.03 -5.04 8.97
C SER A 21 -14.19 -5.93 9.43
N THR A 22 -14.99 -5.40 10.35
CA THR A 22 -16.23 -6.02 10.85
C THR A 22 -17.48 -5.52 10.12
N ALA A 23 -17.34 -4.63 9.13
CA ALA A 23 -18.46 -4.13 8.35
C ALA A 23 -19.08 -5.28 7.52
N PRO A 24 -20.41 -5.50 7.58
CA PRO A 24 -21.06 -6.62 6.91
C PRO A 24 -20.76 -6.71 5.40
N ALA A 25 -20.75 -5.58 4.71
CA ALA A 25 -20.45 -5.52 3.27
C ALA A 25 -19.01 -5.97 2.95
N MET A 26 -18.03 -5.57 3.78
CA MET A 26 -16.64 -5.99 3.59
C MET A 26 -16.47 -7.48 3.91
N GLN A 27 -17.15 -8.00 4.93
CA GLN A 27 -17.18 -9.43 5.23
C GLN A 27 -17.76 -10.22 4.06
N ALA A 28 -18.87 -9.76 3.48
CA ALA A 28 -19.46 -10.37 2.29
C ALA A 28 -18.50 -10.36 1.08
N CYS A 29 -17.77 -9.26 0.85
CA CYS A 29 -16.73 -9.21 -0.18
C CYS A 29 -15.69 -10.31 0.01
N TRP A 30 -15.18 -10.48 1.22
CA TRP A 30 -14.17 -11.51 1.50
C TRP A 30 -14.71 -12.93 1.37
N THR A 31 -15.96 -13.19 1.79
CA THR A 31 -16.59 -14.50 1.56
C THR A 31 -16.71 -14.81 0.07
N GLN A 32 -17.12 -13.83 -0.74
CA GLN A 32 -17.21 -14.02 -2.20
C GLN A 32 -15.83 -14.18 -2.86
N ALA A 33 -14.83 -13.44 -2.38
CA ALA A 33 -13.45 -13.58 -2.82
C ALA A 33 -12.91 -14.98 -2.52
N GLU A 34 -13.16 -15.51 -1.31
CA GLU A 34 -12.79 -16.86 -0.91
C GLU A 34 -13.42 -17.90 -1.86
N GLU A 35 -14.72 -17.79 -2.11
CA GLU A 35 -15.43 -18.72 -3.00
C GLU A 35 -14.89 -18.68 -4.44
N ALA A 36 -14.60 -17.49 -4.96
CA ALA A 36 -14.07 -17.32 -6.31
C ALA A 36 -12.63 -17.84 -6.46
N ALA A 37 -11.84 -17.81 -5.39
CA ALA A 37 -10.41 -18.04 -5.43
C ALA A 37 -9.97 -19.37 -4.80
N LYS A 38 -10.84 -20.09 -4.09
CA LYS A 38 -10.53 -21.34 -3.36
C LYS A 38 -9.91 -22.46 -4.21
N ALA A 39 -10.13 -22.44 -5.53
CA ALA A 39 -9.57 -23.43 -6.44
C ALA A 39 -8.11 -23.12 -6.85
N LEU A 40 -7.61 -21.91 -6.58
CA LEU A 40 -6.27 -21.49 -6.97
C LEU A 40 -5.26 -21.92 -5.89
N PRO A 41 -4.16 -22.61 -6.26
CA PRO A 41 -3.19 -23.14 -5.29
C PRO A 41 -2.60 -22.11 -4.33
N MET A 42 -2.42 -20.87 -4.79
CA MET A 42 -1.87 -19.80 -3.96
C MET A 42 -2.76 -19.39 -2.77
N PHE A 43 -4.06 -19.68 -2.84
CA PHE A 43 -5.04 -19.37 -1.80
C PHE A 43 -5.45 -20.60 -0.99
N GLN A 44 -4.70 -21.70 -1.04
CA GLN A 44 -5.02 -22.93 -0.29
C GLN A 44 -5.14 -22.73 1.23
N GLU A 45 -4.44 -21.72 1.78
CA GLU A 45 -4.49 -21.34 3.21
C GLU A 45 -5.54 -20.26 3.51
N GLY A 46 -6.36 -19.92 2.52
CA GLY A 46 -7.36 -18.86 2.57
C GLY A 46 -6.88 -17.56 1.93
N VAL A 47 -7.81 -16.84 1.32
CA VAL A 47 -7.56 -15.58 0.62
C VAL A 47 -7.03 -14.51 1.57
N LYS A 48 -7.68 -14.33 2.73
CA LYS A 48 -7.22 -13.35 3.73
C LYS A 48 -5.83 -13.68 4.26
N THR A 49 -5.52 -14.96 4.48
CA THR A 49 -4.20 -15.41 4.96
C THR A 49 -3.11 -15.06 3.94
N PHE A 50 -3.37 -15.29 2.65
CA PHE A 50 -2.46 -14.91 1.58
C PHE A 50 -2.19 -13.39 1.60
N TRP A 51 -3.24 -12.58 1.59
CA TRP A 51 -3.10 -11.13 1.54
C TRP A 51 -2.50 -10.54 2.82
N GLN A 52 -2.74 -11.13 3.99
CA GLN A 52 -2.09 -10.74 5.23
C GLN A 52 -0.56 -10.93 5.15
N ARG A 53 -0.09 -12.03 4.56
CA ARG A 53 1.34 -12.30 4.37
C ARG A 53 1.97 -11.37 3.32
N ALA A 54 1.25 -11.12 2.23
CA ALA A 54 1.75 -10.31 1.12
C ALA A 54 1.72 -8.80 1.42
N CYS A 55 0.61 -8.30 1.94
CA CYS A 55 0.34 -6.86 2.12
C CYS A 55 0.49 -6.38 3.57
N GLY A 56 0.80 -7.27 4.51
CA GLY A 56 0.99 -6.91 5.92
C GLY A 56 2.26 -6.08 6.16
N THR A 57 2.17 -5.11 7.06
CA THR A 57 3.28 -4.19 7.42
C THR A 57 4.18 -4.72 8.54
N ALA A 58 3.67 -5.66 9.34
CA ALA A 58 4.37 -6.17 10.54
C ALA A 58 5.74 -6.81 10.28
N LEU A 59 6.03 -7.25 9.05
CA LEU A 59 7.29 -7.94 8.71
C LEU A 59 8.55 -7.11 9.00
N ALA A 60 8.46 -5.78 8.95
CA ALA A 60 9.60 -4.88 9.11
C ALA A 60 9.46 -3.92 10.30
N GLY A 61 8.44 -4.04 11.14
CA GLY A 61 8.20 -3.10 12.24
C GLY A 61 6.78 -3.17 12.83
N PRO A 62 6.26 -2.06 13.40
CA PRO A 62 4.90 -2.03 13.92
C PRO A 62 3.88 -2.19 12.79
N VAL A 63 2.68 -2.65 13.15
CA VAL A 63 1.52 -2.60 12.23
C VAL A 63 1.15 -1.13 12.01
N LEU A 64 1.17 -0.70 10.74
CA LEU A 64 0.82 0.66 10.36
C LEU A 64 -0.70 0.81 10.23
N GLY A 65 -1.27 1.96 10.61
CA GLY A 65 -2.64 2.31 10.24
C GLY A 65 -2.72 3.04 8.91
N GLY A 66 -1.62 3.66 8.49
CA GLY A 66 -1.54 4.46 7.29
C GLY A 66 -0.35 5.41 7.30
N TRP A 67 -0.40 6.42 6.43
CA TRP A 67 0.49 7.56 6.48
C TRP A 67 -0.20 8.83 5.99
N GLN A 68 0.35 9.98 6.36
CA GLN A 68 0.02 11.26 5.78
C GLN A 68 1.21 11.74 4.96
N ILE A 69 0.98 12.10 3.70
CA ILE A 69 2.01 12.63 2.81
C ILE A 69 1.69 14.07 2.43
N GLU A 70 2.64 14.97 2.66
CA GLU A 70 2.55 16.38 2.35
C GLU A 70 3.73 16.83 1.50
N ALA A 71 3.58 17.94 0.78
CA ALA A 71 4.70 18.55 0.10
C ALA A 71 5.66 19.18 1.13
N ALA A 72 6.92 18.75 1.16
CA ALA A 72 7.95 19.41 1.96
C ALA A 72 8.53 20.62 1.20
N ASN A 73 8.67 20.50 -0.12
CA ASN A 73 9.03 21.54 -1.07
C ASN A 73 8.49 21.14 -2.46
N ALA A 74 9.06 21.63 -3.57
CA ALA A 74 8.60 21.31 -4.92
C ALA A 74 8.81 19.85 -5.35
N GLN A 75 9.71 19.10 -4.70
CA GLN A 75 10.08 17.74 -5.11
C GLN A 75 10.00 16.72 -3.96
N ASP A 76 10.26 17.14 -2.71
CA ASP A 76 10.39 16.23 -1.57
C ASP A 76 9.06 16.00 -0.83
N LEU A 77 8.91 14.81 -0.26
CA LEU A 77 7.72 14.41 0.48
C LEU A 77 7.98 14.51 1.98
N ARG A 78 7.09 15.16 2.74
CA ARG A 78 7.01 14.92 4.18
C ARG A 78 6.09 13.74 4.40
N ILE A 79 6.62 12.65 4.95
CA ILE A 79 5.85 11.45 5.25
C ILE A 79 5.74 11.33 6.76
N THR A 80 4.51 11.28 7.26
CA THR A 80 4.20 10.97 8.64
C THR A 80 3.61 9.57 8.69
N TRP A 81 4.33 8.63 9.29
CA TRP A 81 3.92 7.24 9.47
C TRP A 81 2.96 7.15 10.65
N LEU A 82 1.86 6.43 10.50
CA LEU A 82 0.80 6.35 11.51
C LEU A 82 0.66 4.91 12.02
N ASP A 83 0.44 4.76 13.32
CA ASP A 83 0.02 3.49 13.91
C ASP A 83 -1.45 3.16 13.58
N ALA A 84 -1.92 1.99 14.00
CA ALA A 84 -3.29 1.54 13.77
C ALA A 84 -4.37 2.45 14.38
N ALA A 85 -4.04 3.25 15.40
CA ALA A 85 -4.92 4.23 16.02
C ALA A 85 -4.83 5.63 15.36
N GLY A 86 -4.04 5.76 14.28
CA GLY A 86 -3.82 7.01 13.57
C GLY A 86 -2.86 7.98 14.27
N GLN A 87 -2.12 7.52 15.28
CA GLN A 87 -1.13 8.35 15.96
C GLN A 87 0.21 8.34 15.21
N PRO A 88 0.94 9.47 15.15
CA PRO A 88 2.25 9.52 14.51
C PRO A 88 3.28 8.61 15.20
N LEU A 89 3.93 7.75 14.40
CA LEU A 89 5.09 6.96 14.80
C LEU A 89 6.41 7.69 14.50
N ASP A 90 6.48 8.35 13.35
CA ASP A 90 7.61 9.17 12.90
C ASP A 90 7.16 10.14 11.81
N SER A 91 7.90 11.23 11.64
CA SER A 91 7.69 12.19 10.56
C SER A 91 9.02 12.73 10.05
N ALA A 92 9.26 12.64 8.75
CA ALA A 92 10.51 13.11 8.14
C ALA A 92 10.32 13.56 6.69
N VAL A 93 11.30 14.30 6.17
CA VAL A 93 11.36 14.69 4.75
C VAL A 93 12.14 13.64 3.97
N TYR A 94 11.52 13.11 2.92
CA TYR A 94 12.03 12.08 2.03
C TYR A 94 12.36 12.67 0.67
N HIS A 95 13.55 12.34 0.19
CA HIS A 95 14.05 12.75 -1.10
C HIS A 95 13.89 11.61 -2.10
N PHE A 96 13.44 11.94 -3.32
CA PHE A 96 13.48 10.99 -4.43
C PHE A 96 14.93 10.77 -4.85
N THR A 97 15.43 9.53 -4.75
CA THR A 97 16.83 9.18 -5.02
C THR A 97 17.02 8.35 -6.29
N GLY A 98 15.92 8.03 -6.99
CA GLY A 98 15.95 7.32 -8.26
C GLY A 98 14.82 6.30 -8.39
N ALA A 99 14.91 5.45 -9.41
CA ALA A 99 13.92 4.40 -9.65
C ALA A 99 14.58 3.02 -9.76
N LEU A 100 13.84 2.00 -9.35
CA LEU A 100 14.13 0.60 -9.64
C LEU A 100 13.21 0.15 -10.78
N GLU A 101 13.78 -0.15 -11.95
CA GLU A 101 12.98 -0.43 -13.16
C GLU A 101 12.17 -1.73 -13.08
N LYS A 102 12.64 -2.72 -12.31
CA LYS A 102 11.98 -4.02 -12.10
C LYS A 102 11.83 -4.29 -10.60
N GLY A 103 10.96 -3.51 -9.96
CA GLY A 103 10.64 -3.62 -8.54
C GLY A 103 9.42 -4.50 -8.25
N LEU A 104 8.50 -3.98 -7.45
CA LEU A 104 7.31 -4.69 -6.97
C LEU A 104 6.42 -5.06 -8.17
N GLU A 105 5.94 -6.30 -8.20
CA GLU A 105 5.21 -6.88 -9.33
C GLU A 105 5.95 -6.78 -10.69
N GLY A 106 7.28 -6.61 -10.68
CA GLY A 106 8.08 -6.35 -11.88
C GLY A 106 7.89 -4.95 -12.47
N LYS A 107 7.18 -4.04 -11.80
CA LYS A 107 6.94 -2.66 -12.23
C LYS A 107 8.00 -1.70 -11.69
N VAL A 108 8.06 -0.51 -12.30
CA VAL A 108 8.96 0.55 -11.86
C VAL A 108 8.57 1.04 -10.47
N CYS A 109 9.53 1.15 -9.56
CA CYS A 109 9.34 1.68 -8.21
C CYS A 109 10.22 2.91 -7.98
N ALA A 110 9.66 3.93 -7.34
CA ALA A 110 10.40 5.08 -6.83
C ALA A 110 11.17 4.71 -5.56
N LYS A 111 12.39 5.24 -5.47
CA LYS A 111 13.24 5.16 -4.29
C LYS A 111 13.18 6.49 -3.55
N PHE A 112 12.83 6.43 -2.28
CA PHE A 112 12.82 7.56 -1.36
C PHE A 112 13.71 7.29 -0.16
N GLU A 113 14.41 8.30 0.31
CA GLU A 113 15.27 8.19 1.48
C GLU A 113 15.25 9.47 2.30
N THR A 114 15.31 9.32 3.62
CA THR A 114 15.45 10.45 4.54
C THR A 114 16.76 10.36 5.33
N ALA A 115 17.40 11.51 5.53
CA ALA A 115 18.49 11.68 6.50
C ALA A 115 17.98 12.23 7.85
N GLY A 116 16.66 12.40 8.00
CA GLY A 116 16.03 12.87 9.23
C GLY A 116 16.23 11.91 10.40
N ALA A 117 16.20 12.45 11.62
CA ALA A 117 16.17 11.63 12.82
C ALA A 117 14.84 10.88 12.90
N LEU A 118 14.90 9.56 13.07
CA LEU A 118 13.75 8.67 13.19
C LEU A 118 13.83 7.89 14.49
N GLN A 119 12.71 7.73 15.18
CA GLN A 119 12.58 6.80 16.31
C GLN A 119 12.60 5.35 15.82
N HIS A 120 12.09 5.13 14.61
CA HIS A 120 12.02 3.84 13.93
C HIS A 120 12.94 3.85 12.70
N PRO A 121 14.19 3.37 12.83
CA PRO A 121 15.18 3.42 11.76
C PRO A 121 14.73 2.72 10.47
N GLN A 122 13.83 1.73 10.57
CA GLN A 122 13.27 1.01 9.44
C GLN A 122 12.50 1.89 8.45
N PHE A 123 12.04 3.07 8.84
CA PHE A 123 11.33 3.97 7.93
C PHE A 123 12.26 4.76 7.01
N ARG A 124 13.59 4.63 7.15
CA ARG A 124 14.55 5.47 6.44
C ARG A 124 14.52 5.33 4.92
N CYS A 125 14.54 4.09 4.41
CA CYS A 125 14.44 3.82 2.97
C CYS A 125 13.03 3.36 2.65
N LEU A 126 12.41 3.97 1.65
CA LEU A 126 11.09 3.62 1.12
C LEU A 126 11.20 3.33 -0.36
N LEU A 127 10.77 2.15 -0.77
CA LEU A 127 10.61 1.76 -2.17
C LEU A 127 9.12 1.62 -2.45
N ALA A 128 8.58 2.36 -3.41
CA ALA A 128 7.15 2.31 -3.68
C ALA A 128 6.82 2.37 -5.17
N MET A 129 5.83 1.60 -5.59
CA MET A 129 5.20 1.80 -6.88
C MET A 129 4.48 3.16 -6.92
N PRO A 130 4.49 3.88 -8.05
CA PRO A 130 3.65 5.05 -8.23
C PRO A 130 2.18 4.70 -7.92
N PRO A 131 1.44 5.57 -7.22
CA PRO A 131 0.06 5.29 -6.90
C PRO A 131 -0.79 5.12 -8.16
N MET A 132 -1.63 4.08 -8.16
CA MET A 132 -2.47 3.73 -9.28
C MET A 132 -3.85 3.22 -8.82
N PRO A 133 -4.93 3.48 -9.58
CA PRO A 133 -5.00 4.52 -10.61
C PRO A 133 -4.74 5.91 -10.01
N GLU A 134 -4.61 6.95 -10.84
CA GLU A 134 -4.54 8.32 -10.35
C GLU A 134 -5.78 8.65 -9.50
N ARG A 135 -5.62 9.45 -8.44
CA ARG A 135 -6.75 9.84 -7.56
C ARG A 135 -7.91 10.48 -8.33
N THR A 136 -7.63 11.19 -9.43
CA THR A 136 -8.63 11.79 -10.33
C THR A 136 -9.51 10.77 -11.05
N ALA A 137 -9.07 9.52 -11.20
CA ALA A 137 -9.86 8.45 -11.81
C ALA A 137 -11.13 8.15 -10.99
N ARG A 138 -11.09 8.37 -9.67
CA ARG A 138 -12.24 8.21 -8.77
C ARG A 138 -13.45 9.03 -9.21
N ALA A 139 -13.24 10.25 -9.71
CA ALA A 139 -14.31 11.13 -10.17
C ALA A 139 -15.09 10.56 -11.38
N HIS A 140 -14.53 9.56 -12.06
CA HIS A 140 -15.10 8.93 -13.24
C HIS A 140 -15.44 7.44 -13.01
N GLY A 141 -15.62 7.04 -11.75
CA GLY A 141 -15.95 5.66 -11.37
C GLY A 141 -14.77 4.69 -11.38
N GLY A 142 -13.53 5.20 -11.44
CA GLY A 142 -12.32 4.39 -11.29
C GLY A 142 -12.17 3.84 -9.87
N LEU A 143 -11.32 2.81 -9.72
CA LEU A 143 -10.97 2.26 -8.42
C LEU A 143 -10.26 3.29 -7.53
N LEU A 144 -10.32 3.03 -6.22
CA LEU A 144 -9.57 3.80 -5.25
C LEU A 144 -8.06 3.73 -5.55
N SER A 145 -7.39 4.88 -5.53
CA SER A 145 -5.94 4.93 -5.73
C SER A 145 -5.24 4.14 -4.62
N HIS A 146 -4.22 3.38 -4.97
CA HIS A 146 -3.44 2.59 -4.03
C HIS A 146 -2.00 2.45 -4.53
N LEU A 147 -1.12 2.01 -3.64
CA LEU A 147 0.27 1.77 -3.96
C LEU A 147 0.80 0.59 -3.16
N HIS A 148 1.78 -0.09 -3.76
CA HIS A 148 2.58 -1.11 -3.11
C HIS A 148 3.92 -0.53 -2.71
N PHE A 149 4.43 -0.90 -1.53
CA PHE A 149 5.69 -0.38 -1.04
C PHE A 149 6.45 -1.40 -0.19
N GLN A 150 7.73 -1.12 0.04
CA GLN A 150 8.58 -1.75 1.03
C GLN A 150 9.39 -0.68 1.74
N TYR A 151 9.81 -0.96 2.97
CA TYR A 151 10.62 -0.04 3.76
C TYR A 151 11.63 -0.81 4.60
N ALA A 152 12.79 -0.20 4.82
CA ALA A 152 13.83 -0.74 5.68
C ALA A 152 14.81 0.35 6.13
N ALA A 153 15.67 -0.02 7.08
CA ALA A 153 16.69 0.90 7.59
C ALA A 153 17.81 1.21 6.58
N GLY A 154 17.93 0.41 5.52
CA GLY A 154 18.92 0.58 4.46
C GLY A 154 18.55 -0.18 3.20
N TRP A 155 19.08 0.28 2.06
CA TRP A 155 18.77 -0.28 0.73
C TRP A 155 19.13 -1.76 0.56
N THR A 156 20.19 -2.25 1.22
CA THR A 156 20.63 -3.65 1.13
C THR A 156 19.62 -4.65 1.71
N ALA A 157 18.69 -4.19 2.56
CA ALA A 157 17.59 -5.01 3.04
C ALA A 157 16.43 -5.11 2.03
N LEU A 158 16.29 -4.12 1.16
CA LEU A 158 15.23 -4.07 0.12
C LEU A 158 15.69 -4.64 -1.21
N ILE A 159 16.96 -4.40 -1.57
CA ILE A 159 17.55 -4.73 -2.85
C ILE A 159 18.79 -5.59 -2.62
N GLY A 160 18.77 -6.82 -3.14
CA GLY A 160 19.88 -7.75 -3.09
C GLY A 160 21.08 -7.30 -3.91
N THR A 161 22.20 -8.01 -3.75
CA THR A 161 23.45 -7.71 -4.48
C THR A 161 23.34 -7.90 -5.99
N ASP A 162 22.34 -8.64 -6.46
CA ASP A 162 22.02 -8.82 -7.88
C ASP A 162 21.12 -7.71 -8.45
N GLY A 163 20.78 -6.70 -7.63
CA GLY A 163 19.94 -5.56 -8.01
C GLY A 163 18.44 -5.85 -8.00
N LYS A 164 18.01 -7.03 -7.53
CA LYS A 164 16.58 -7.40 -7.44
C LYS A 164 16.03 -7.22 -6.03
N LEU A 165 14.71 -7.24 -5.89
CA LEU A 165 14.06 -7.21 -4.59
C LEU A 165 14.48 -8.41 -3.72
N SER A 166 14.85 -8.14 -2.47
CA SER A 166 15.12 -9.20 -1.48
C SER A 166 13.85 -9.97 -1.10
N HIS A 167 12.70 -9.31 -1.11
CA HIS A 167 11.41 -9.89 -0.71
C HIS A 167 10.31 -9.62 -1.75
N PRO A 168 10.37 -10.21 -2.96
CA PRO A 168 9.46 -9.85 -4.06
C PRO A 168 7.97 -10.13 -3.77
N MET A 169 7.66 -11.03 -2.84
CA MET A 169 6.30 -11.39 -2.44
C MET A 169 5.74 -10.59 -1.26
N TRP A 170 6.55 -9.70 -0.68
CA TRP A 170 6.12 -8.79 0.38
C TRP A 170 5.95 -7.40 -0.22
N TYR A 171 4.70 -6.98 -0.37
CA TYR A 171 4.32 -5.70 -0.96
C TYR A 171 3.18 -5.08 -0.14
N PRO A 172 3.49 -4.57 1.07
CA PRO A 172 2.60 -3.72 1.84
C PRO A 172 1.82 -2.76 0.97
N THR A 173 0.54 -2.59 1.27
CA THR A 173 -0.37 -1.83 0.41
C THR A 173 -1.07 -0.73 1.19
N MET A 174 -1.01 0.47 0.65
CA MET A 174 -1.77 1.61 1.13
C MET A 174 -2.82 1.99 0.08
N CYS A 175 -4.03 2.32 0.53
CA CYS A 175 -5.12 2.82 -0.29
C CYS A 175 -5.43 4.27 0.07
N ASP A 176 -6.03 5.05 -0.82
CA ASP A 176 -6.42 6.44 -0.56
C ASP A 176 -7.34 6.52 0.66
N GLY A 177 -6.92 7.28 1.68
CA GLY A 177 -7.61 7.41 2.96
C GLY A 177 -8.98 8.09 2.87
N ALA A 178 -9.32 8.71 1.75
CA ALA A 178 -10.64 9.30 1.51
C ALA A 178 -11.68 8.32 0.93
N GLY A 179 -11.33 7.03 0.78
CA GLY A 179 -12.21 6.01 0.22
C GLY A 179 -13.40 5.67 1.13
N THR A 180 -14.59 5.61 0.54
CA THR A 180 -15.81 5.12 1.20
C THR A 180 -15.77 3.60 1.35
N LEU A 181 -16.61 3.03 2.23
CA LEU A 181 -16.71 1.58 2.39
C LEU A 181 -17.01 0.84 1.07
N LEU A 182 -17.83 1.42 0.19
CA LEU A 182 -18.12 0.85 -1.13
C LEU A 182 -16.87 0.76 -2.00
N GLU A 183 -16.08 1.83 -2.05
CA GLU A 183 -14.85 1.89 -2.85
C GLU A 183 -13.79 0.94 -2.29
N GLN A 184 -13.68 0.85 -0.96
CA GLN A 184 -12.82 -0.13 -0.28
C GLN A 184 -13.23 -1.57 -0.62
N CYS A 185 -14.54 -1.85 -0.58
CA CYS A 185 -15.08 -3.15 -1.00
C CYS A 185 -14.70 -3.43 -2.46
N ASN A 186 -14.81 -2.45 -3.35
CA ASN A 186 -14.48 -2.60 -4.76
C ASN A 186 -12.98 -2.85 -5.02
N ILE A 187 -12.08 -2.43 -4.14
CA ILE A 187 -10.67 -2.88 -4.19
C ILE A 187 -10.59 -4.40 -3.99
N VAL A 188 -11.19 -4.92 -2.93
CA VAL A 188 -11.20 -6.37 -2.66
C VAL A 188 -11.87 -7.14 -3.82
N ARG A 189 -12.98 -6.62 -4.35
CA ARG A 189 -13.68 -7.26 -5.48
C ARG A 189 -12.82 -7.29 -6.74
N ALA A 190 -12.20 -6.17 -7.10
CA ALA A 190 -11.35 -6.07 -8.29
C ALA A 190 -10.13 -7.00 -8.20
N MET A 191 -9.50 -7.11 -7.03
CA MET A 191 -8.37 -8.03 -6.80
C MET A 191 -8.70 -9.50 -7.06
N HIS A 192 -9.98 -9.88 -6.95
CA HIS A 192 -10.45 -11.25 -7.14
C HIS A 192 -11.31 -11.41 -8.41
N HIS A 193 -11.21 -10.44 -9.34
CA HIS A 193 -11.95 -10.43 -10.60
C HIS A 193 -13.48 -10.50 -10.43
N LEU A 194 -14.00 -10.03 -9.31
CA LEU A 194 -15.43 -9.91 -9.06
C LEU A 194 -15.96 -8.59 -9.62
N THR A 195 -17.19 -8.60 -10.14
CA THR A 195 -17.88 -7.39 -10.61
C THR A 195 -17.97 -6.36 -9.48
N CYS A 196 -17.45 -5.15 -9.68
CA CYS A 196 -17.56 -4.07 -8.71
C CYS A 196 -19.02 -3.71 -8.44
N TRP A 197 -19.32 -3.33 -7.21
CA TRP A 197 -20.63 -2.87 -6.79
C TRP A 197 -20.82 -1.38 -7.09
N THR A 198 -22.05 -1.02 -7.46
CA THR A 198 -22.51 0.37 -7.61
C THR A 198 -23.09 0.93 -6.31
N GLU A 199 -23.52 0.06 -5.40
CA GLU A 199 -24.04 0.39 -4.07
C GLU A 199 -23.68 -0.74 -3.08
N LEU A 200 -23.68 -0.45 -1.78
CA LEU A 200 -23.44 -1.49 -0.78
C LEU A 200 -24.62 -2.48 -0.75
N PRO A 201 -24.37 -3.80 -0.63
CA PRO A 201 -25.44 -4.76 -0.45
C PRO A 201 -26.17 -4.50 0.87
N VAL A 202 -27.49 -4.63 0.83
CA VAL A 202 -28.40 -4.58 1.98
C VAL A 202 -28.46 -5.91 2.71
#